data_AF-A0A1F9YQ21-F1
#
_entry.id   AF-A0A1F9YQ21-F1
#
_cell.length_a   1.000
_cell.length_b   1.000
_cell.length_c   1.000
_cell.angle_alpha   90.00
_cell.angle_beta   90.00
_cell.angle_gamma   90.00
#
_symmetry.space_group_name_H-M   'P 1'
#
loop_
_entity.id
_entity.type
_entity.pdbx_description
1 polymer ?
#
loop_
_entity_poly.entity_id
_entity_poly.type
_entity_poly.pdbx_seq_one_letter_code
_entity_poly.pdbx_strand_id
1 'polypeptide(L)'
;MAVDRARAEELRLELTSLGLVDKAHAIVDDGRLVVVPALERPSRSFLGRFGARIVEREFPSRRSRRDPIDDIRACADVPSAIKPMLPGKWELYGQVLVIKLDSALDRYEREIAEAYADVLGARTVLRDVGGVAGEFRRPVVKRLLGTDTVAIHRENGIVYKFDAAEIMFSSGNMDERVRMASVRCDGETVVDMFAGIGYLSLPLAVHQRPAKVIACEVNQVAHSYLVENISLNHVAGIVEPFLGDNRALPGHA
;
A
#
# COMPACT_ATOMS: atom_id res chain seq x y z
N MET A 1 11.07 -3.08 -30.35
CA MET A 1 11.68 -1.79 -30.74
C MET A 1 12.64 -1.36 -29.66
N ALA A 2 13.93 -1.19 -29.99
CA ALA A 2 14.94 -0.73 -29.05
C ALA A 2 15.12 0.78 -29.16
N VAL A 3 15.15 1.47 -28.02
CA VAL A 3 15.34 2.92 -27.89
C VAL A 3 16.20 3.24 -26.68
N ASP A 4 16.83 4.41 -26.67
CA ASP A 4 17.49 4.92 -25.47
C ASP A 4 16.50 5.06 -24.30
N ARG A 5 16.95 4.72 -23.09
CA ARG A 5 16.12 4.72 -21.88
C ARG A 5 15.43 6.07 -21.64
N ALA A 6 16.09 7.19 -21.95
CA ALA A 6 15.51 8.53 -21.77
C ALA A 6 14.25 8.77 -22.63
N ARG A 7 14.10 8.04 -23.74
CA ARG A 7 12.95 8.16 -24.66
C ARG A 7 12.02 6.94 -24.63
N ALA A 8 12.27 6.00 -23.72
CA ALA A 8 11.53 4.76 -23.64
C ALA A 8 10.05 4.97 -23.29
N GLU A 9 9.76 5.83 -22.32
CA GLU A 9 8.38 6.08 -21.90
C GLU A 9 7.59 6.84 -22.97
N GLU A 10 8.20 7.82 -23.62
CA GLU A 10 7.60 8.56 -24.73
C GLU A 10 7.24 7.62 -25.91
N LEU A 11 8.20 6.77 -26.32
CA LEU A 11 7.98 5.75 -27.35
C LEU A 11 6.86 4.79 -26.93
N ARG A 12 6.85 4.33 -25.67
CA ARG A 12 5.85 3.39 -25.16
C ARG A 12 4.45 3.99 -25.19
N LEU A 13 4.29 5.25 -24.79
CA LEU A 13 3.00 5.94 -24.83
C LEU A 13 2.49 6.08 -26.26
N GLU A 14 3.34 6.46 -27.22
CA GLU A 14 2.91 6.59 -28.62
C GLU A 14 2.61 5.24 -29.27
N LEU A 15 3.41 4.20 -29.00
CA LEU A 15 3.06 2.84 -29.45
C LEU A 15 1.75 2.36 -28.84
N THR A 16 1.45 2.76 -27.60
CA THR A 16 0.19 2.40 -26.92
C THR A 16 -1.00 3.10 -27.56
N SER A 17 -0.89 4.39 -27.89
CA SER A 17 -1.97 5.14 -28.55
C SER A 17 -2.26 4.61 -29.96
N LEU A 18 -1.24 4.07 -30.64
CA LEU A 18 -1.37 3.39 -31.93
C LEU A 18 -1.81 1.93 -31.82
N GLY A 19 -1.95 1.36 -30.62
CA GLY A 19 -2.32 -0.03 -30.41
C GLY A 19 -1.24 -1.05 -30.83
N LEU A 20 0.00 -0.62 -31.01
CA LEU A 20 1.10 -1.43 -31.56
C LEU A 20 1.92 -2.18 -30.50
N VAL A 21 1.74 -1.88 -29.21
CA VAL A 21 2.45 -2.56 -28.13
C VAL A 21 1.93 -3.98 -27.96
N ASP A 22 2.84 -4.95 -28.02
CA ASP A 22 2.52 -6.32 -27.63
C ASP A 22 2.43 -6.39 -26.09
N LYS A 23 1.22 -6.61 -25.58
CA LYS A 23 0.94 -6.67 -24.15
C LYS A 23 1.22 -8.05 -23.54
N ALA A 24 1.44 -9.09 -24.35
CA ALA A 24 1.72 -10.43 -23.87
C ALA A 24 3.19 -10.64 -23.48
N HIS A 25 4.08 -9.71 -23.88
CA HIS A 25 5.51 -9.77 -23.62
C HIS A 25 5.99 -8.59 -22.78
N ALA A 26 6.99 -8.81 -21.92
CA ALA A 26 7.49 -7.76 -21.03
C ALA A 26 8.49 -6.85 -21.77
N ILE A 27 8.55 -5.58 -21.36
CA ILE A 27 9.60 -4.65 -21.81
C ILE A 27 10.93 -5.10 -21.20
N VAL A 28 11.99 -5.13 -22.01
CA VAL A 28 13.35 -5.49 -21.57
C VAL A 28 14.19 -4.23 -21.45
N ASP A 29 14.82 -4.03 -20.29
CA ASP A 29 15.79 -2.94 -20.06
C ASP A 29 17.17 -3.58 -19.80
N ASP A 30 18.14 -3.30 -20.67
CA ASP A 30 19.53 -3.78 -20.53
C ASP A 30 20.48 -2.73 -19.94
N GLY A 31 19.92 -1.66 -19.33
CA GLY A 31 20.66 -0.57 -18.70
C GLY A 31 21.07 0.54 -19.66
N ARG A 32 21.15 0.26 -20.97
CA ARG A 32 21.47 1.24 -22.01
C ARG A 32 20.28 1.46 -22.96
N LEU A 33 19.60 0.38 -23.34
CA LEU A 33 18.47 0.42 -24.25
C LEU A 33 17.26 -0.23 -23.59
N VAL A 34 16.11 0.36 -23.84
CA VAL A 34 14.82 -0.23 -23.52
C VAL A 34 14.23 -0.80 -24.80
N VAL A 35 13.84 -2.08 -24.74
CA VAL A 35 13.24 -2.81 -25.86
C VAL A 35 11.77 -3.05 -25.56
N VAL A 36 10.91 -2.35 -26.29
CA VAL A 36 9.44 -2.48 -26.19
C VAL A 36 8.95 -3.51 -27.22
N PRO A 37 8.28 -4.61 -26.82
CA PRO A 37 7.73 -5.58 -27.75
C PRO A 37 6.56 -4.98 -28.53
N ALA A 38 6.49 -5.29 -29.82
CA ALA A 38 5.56 -4.66 -30.75
C ALA A 38 4.92 -5.70 -31.65
N LEU A 39 3.62 -5.57 -31.88
CA LEU A 39 2.84 -6.49 -32.71
C LEU A 39 3.22 -6.39 -34.19
N GLU A 40 3.59 -5.18 -34.63
CA GLU A 40 3.94 -4.88 -36.02
C GLU A 40 5.14 -3.93 -36.11
N ARG A 41 5.72 -3.84 -37.31
CA ARG A 41 6.86 -2.95 -37.61
C ARG A 41 6.36 -1.56 -38.02
N PRO A 42 6.64 -0.47 -37.28
CA PRO A 42 6.25 0.88 -37.68
C PRO A 42 7.04 1.41 -38.87
N SER A 43 6.57 2.53 -39.43
CA SER A 43 7.24 3.22 -40.51
C SER A 43 8.64 3.71 -40.12
N ARG A 44 9.52 3.90 -41.11
CA ARG A 44 10.86 4.48 -40.90
C ARG A 44 10.80 5.88 -40.29
N SER A 45 9.81 6.69 -40.65
CA SER A 45 9.61 8.02 -40.08
C SER A 45 9.24 7.95 -38.60
N PHE A 46 8.41 6.99 -38.20
CA PHE A 46 8.08 6.74 -36.79
C PHE A 46 9.35 6.42 -36.00
N LEU A 47 10.16 5.47 -36.48
CA LEU A 47 11.41 5.06 -35.83
C LEU A 47 12.41 6.22 -35.72
N GLY A 48 12.52 7.05 -36.77
CA GLY A 48 13.41 8.21 -36.81
C GLY A 48 13.14 9.24 -35.72
N ARG A 49 11.86 9.53 -35.41
CA ARG A 49 11.47 10.50 -34.36
C ARG A 49 12.04 10.12 -32.99
N PHE A 50 12.05 8.82 -32.68
CA PHE A 50 12.53 8.29 -31.41
C PHE A 50 13.98 7.81 -31.44
N GLY A 51 14.64 7.89 -32.60
CA GLY A 51 15.92 7.18 -32.82
C GLY A 51 15.82 5.70 -32.44
N ALA A 52 14.64 5.11 -32.62
CA ALA A 52 14.38 3.73 -32.29
C ALA A 52 14.84 2.82 -33.44
N ARG A 53 15.20 1.58 -33.12
CA ARG A 53 15.56 0.57 -34.10
C ARG A 53 14.79 -0.71 -33.89
N ILE A 54 14.56 -1.45 -34.97
CA ILE A 54 13.99 -2.80 -34.89
C ILE A 54 15.12 -3.75 -34.51
N VAL A 55 14.88 -4.53 -33.47
CA VAL A 55 15.75 -5.63 -33.05
C VAL A 55 14.87 -6.86 -32.87
N GLU A 56 15.38 -8.00 -33.29
CA GLU A 56 14.81 -9.30 -32.95
C GLU A 56 15.45 -9.74 -31.64
N ARG A 57 14.60 -10.09 -30.66
CA ARG A 57 15.00 -10.60 -29.35
C ARG A 57 13.92 -11.54 -28.86
N GLU A 58 14.32 -12.51 -28.06
CA GLU A 58 13.38 -13.23 -27.21
C GLU A 58 12.91 -12.30 -26.09
N PHE A 59 11.59 -12.17 -25.96
CA PHE A 59 10.99 -11.45 -24.85
C PHE A 59 10.47 -12.45 -23.83
N PRO A 60 10.74 -12.23 -22.53
CA PRO A 60 10.02 -12.98 -21.52
C PRO A 60 8.52 -12.70 -21.71
N SER A 61 7.70 -13.74 -21.56
CA SER A 61 6.27 -13.52 -21.45
C SER A 61 6.05 -12.51 -20.33
N ARG A 62 5.24 -11.49 -20.62
CA ARG A 62 4.62 -10.74 -19.55
C ARG A 62 3.81 -11.81 -18.85
N ARG A 63 4.27 -12.27 -17.68
CA ARG A 63 3.32 -12.86 -16.74
C ARG A 63 2.24 -11.80 -16.68
N SER A 64 1.06 -12.07 -17.26
CA SER A 64 -0.13 -11.38 -16.75
C SER A 64 0.04 -11.60 -15.27
N ARG A 65 0.16 -10.54 -14.47
CA ARG A 65 0.07 -10.73 -13.02
C ARG A 65 -1.22 -11.51 -12.89
N ARG A 66 -1.13 -12.82 -12.63
CA ARG A 66 -2.29 -13.57 -12.21
C ARG A 66 -2.75 -12.78 -11.02
N ASP A 67 -4.02 -12.44 -11.01
CA ASP A 67 -4.56 -11.77 -9.85
C ASP A 67 -4.15 -12.64 -8.66
N PRO A 68 -3.51 -12.11 -7.60
CA PRO A 68 -3.06 -12.94 -6.49
C PRO A 68 -4.17 -13.86 -5.96
N ILE A 69 -5.44 -13.46 -6.10
CA ILE A 69 -6.57 -14.34 -5.77
C ILE A 69 -6.64 -15.62 -6.61
N ASP A 70 -6.22 -15.60 -7.87
CA ASP A 70 -6.19 -16.78 -8.73
C ASP A 70 -5.12 -17.76 -8.29
N ASP A 71 -3.95 -17.26 -7.88
CA ASP A 71 -2.87 -18.09 -7.34
C ASP A 71 -3.26 -18.65 -5.96
N ILE A 72 -3.89 -17.85 -5.10
CA ILE A 72 -4.47 -18.28 -3.82
C ILE A 72 -5.50 -19.40 -4.05
N ARG A 73 -6.44 -19.20 -4.98
CA ARG A 73 -7.45 -20.22 -5.32
C ARG A 73 -6.79 -21.48 -5.84
N ALA A 74 -5.72 -21.36 -6.64
CA ALA A 74 -5.01 -22.52 -7.16
C ALA A 74 -4.34 -23.34 -6.05
N CYS A 75 -3.62 -22.69 -5.13
CA CYS A 75 -2.83 -23.35 -4.10
C CYS A 75 -3.59 -23.73 -2.83
N ALA A 76 -4.72 -23.07 -2.52
CA ALA A 76 -5.47 -23.36 -1.30
C ALA A 76 -5.91 -24.83 -1.22
N ASP A 77 -5.54 -25.49 -0.13
CA ASP A 77 -5.89 -26.87 0.19
C ASP A 77 -7.32 -26.95 0.75
N VAL A 78 -8.28 -26.63 -0.12
CA VAL A 78 -9.71 -26.62 0.19
C VAL A 78 -10.52 -27.22 -0.96
N PRO A 79 -11.74 -27.74 -0.70
CA PRO A 79 -12.59 -28.29 -1.76
C PRO A 79 -12.81 -27.31 -2.91
N SER A 80 -12.73 -27.80 -4.14
CA SER A 80 -12.88 -26.99 -5.35
C SER A 80 -14.16 -26.15 -5.39
N ALA A 81 -15.24 -26.65 -4.75
CA ALA A 81 -16.53 -25.96 -4.67
C ALA A 81 -16.47 -24.64 -3.88
N ILE A 82 -15.56 -24.49 -2.91
CA ILE A 82 -15.48 -23.28 -2.07
C ILE A 82 -14.42 -22.28 -2.55
N LYS A 83 -13.51 -22.68 -3.46
CA LYS A 83 -12.48 -21.79 -4.02
C LYS A 83 -13.05 -20.48 -4.59
N PRO A 84 -14.21 -20.47 -5.28
CA PRO A 84 -14.82 -19.21 -5.74
C PRO A 84 -15.23 -18.26 -4.61
N MET A 85 -15.52 -18.79 -3.41
CA MET A 85 -15.94 -18.02 -2.23
C MET A 85 -14.78 -17.35 -1.49
N LEU A 86 -13.52 -17.67 -1.86
CA LEU A 86 -12.33 -17.06 -1.24
C LEU A 86 -12.34 -15.53 -1.46
N PRO A 87 -12.06 -14.73 -0.41
CA PRO A 87 -12.14 -13.26 -0.48
C PRO A 87 -11.20 -12.63 -1.51
N GLY A 88 -11.75 -11.93 -2.51
CA GLY A 88 -10.94 -11.18 -3.47
C GLY A 88 -10.36 -9.86 -2.94
N LYS A 89 -10.56 -9.54 -1.66
CA LYS A 89 -10.07 -8.31 -1.02
C LYS A 89 -9.44 -8.65 0.33
N TRP A 90 -8.36 -7.94 0.64
CA TRP A 90 -7.59 -8.10 1.87
C TRP A 90 -6.81 -6.81 2.16
N GLU A 91 -6.36 -6.66 3.40
CA GLU A 91 -5.46 -5.58 3.81
C GLU A 91 -4.10 -6.18 4.19
N LEU A 92 -3.01 -5.73 3.55
CA LEU A 92 -1.66 -6.21 3.85
C LEU A 92 -0.80 -5.07 4.40
N TYR A 93 -0.40 -5.20 5.65
CA TYR A 93 0.43 -4.24 6.36
C TYR A 93 1.82 -4.82 6.63
N GLY A 94 2.75 -4.56 5.72
CA GLY A 94 4.07 -5.17 5.77
C GLY A 94 3.96 -6.69 5.62
N GLN A 95 4.04 -7.42 6.73
CA GLN A 95 3.93 -8.88 6.78
C GLN A 95 2.74 -9.38 7.61
N VAL A 96 1.82 -8.47 7.99
CA VAL A 96 0.58 -8.81 8.69
C VAL A 96 -0.58 -8.62 7.73
N LEU A 97 -1.33 -9.69 7.50
CA LEU A 97 -2.48 -9.73 6.60
C LEU A 97 -3.77 -9.71 7.42
N VAL A 98 -4.76 -8.93 7.00
CA VAL A 98 -6.12 -8.95 7.52
C VAL A 98 -7.09 -9.37 6.42
N ILE A 99 -7.87 -10.41 6.67
CA ILE A 99 -8.89 -10.95 5.75
C ILE A 99 -10.25 -11.03 6.43
N LYS A 100 -11.32 -10.93 5.65
CA LYS A 100 -12.69 -11.17 6.12
C LYS A 100 -13.22 -12.46 5.49
N LEU A 101 -13.58 -13.43 6.33
CA LEU A 101 -14.09 -14.73 5.90
C LEU A 101 -15.57 -14.87 6.22
N ASP A 102 -16.33 -15.32 5.23
CA ASP A 102 -17.71 -15.77 5.40
C ASP A 102 -17.77 -16.98 6.36
N SER A 103 -18.83 -17.10 7.15
CA SER A 103 -18.96 -18.20 8.12
C SER A 103 -19.04 -19.58 7.47
N ALA A 104 -19.44 -19.67 6.19
CA ALA A 104 -19.38 -20.91 5.42
C ALA A 104 -17.94 -21.45 5.25
N LEU A 105 -16.92 -20.61 5.45
CA LEU A 105 -15.50 -20.96 5.33
C LEU A 105 -14.83 -21.28 6.67
N ASP A 106 -15.56 -21.23 7.79
CA ASP A 106 -15.00 -21.41 9.15
C ASP A 106 -14.19 -22.70 9.30
N ARG A 107 -14.65 -23.78 8.68
CA ARG A 107 -14.00 -25.10 8.72
C ARG A 107 -12.60 -25.11 8.09
N TYR A 108 -12.33 -24.17 7.19
CA TYR A 108 -11.10 -24.12 6.38
C TYR A 108 -10.27 -22.86 6.65
N GLU A 109 -10.56 -22.14 7.74
CA GLU A 109 -9.94 -20.83 8.00
C GLU A 109 -8.40 -20.91 8.06
N ARG A 110 -7.85 -22.04 8.51
CA ARG A 110 -6.40 -22.25 8.64
C ARG A 110 -5.75 -22.47 7.28
N GLU A 111 -6.29 -23.39 6.49
CA GLU A 111 -5.80 -23.73 5.15
C GLU A 111 -5.91 -22.52 4.22
N ILE A 112 -6.97 -21.72 4.39
CA ILE A 112 -7.14 -20.44 3.69
C ILE A 112 -6.07 -19.45 4.14
N ALA A 113 -5.86 -19.28 5.45
CA ALA A 113 -4.84 -18.36 5.95
C ALA A 113 -3.43 -18.72 5.47
N GLU A 114 -3.07 -20.00 5.47
CA GLU A 114 -1.79 -20.51 4.97
C GLU A 114 -1.61 -20.18 3.47
N ALA A 115 -2.63 -20.43 2.65
CA ALA A 115 -2.58 -20.10 1.22
C ALA A 115 -2.42 -18.59 0.95
N TYR A 116 -3.13 -17.74 1.69
CA TYR A 116 -2.99 -16.29 1.57
C TYR A 116 -1.61 -15.83 2.05
N ALA A 117 -1.11 -16.38 3.16
CA ALA A 117 0.20 -16.03 3.70
C ALA A 117 1.32 -16.35 2.71
N ASP A 118 1.28 -17.52 2.09
CA ASP A 118 2.28 -17.97 1.12
C ASP A 118 2.28 -17.11 -0.13
N VAL A 119 1.11 -16.82 -0.70
CA VAL A 119 1.01 -16.03 -1.96
C VAL A 119 1.32 -14.56 -1.73
N LEU A 120 0.89 -13.98 -0.61
CA LEU A 120 1.02 -12.55 -0.31
C LEU A 120 2.28 -12.21 0.49
N GLY A 121 3.06 -13.21 0.92
CA GLY A 121 4.28 -13.03 1.70
C GLY A 121 4.02 -12.52 3.13
N ALA A 122 2.90 -12.91 3.74
CA ALA A 122 2.58 -12.57 5.12
C ALA A 122 3.14 -13.60 6.10
N ARG A 123 3.54 -13.17 7.30
CA ARG A 123 3.93 -14.05 8.43
C ARG A 123 2.80 -14.27 9.42
N THR A 124 1.88 -13.31 9.49
CA THR A 124 0.75 -13.31 10.42
C THR A 124 -0.52 -13.03 9.63
N VAL A 125 -1.57 -13.80 9.91
CA VAL A 125 -2.90 -13.62 9.30
C VAL A 125 -3.94 -13.43 10.39
N LEU A 126 -4.64 -12.32 10.29
CA LEU A 126 -5.76 -11.93 11.14
C LEU A 126 -7.05 -12.04 10.34
N ARG A 127 -8.08 -12.60 10.98
CA ARG A 127 -9.45 -12.59 10.49
C ARG A 127 -10.19 -11.43 11.15
N ASP A 128 -10.75 -10.55 10.36
CA ASP A 128 -11.77 -9.60 10.82
C ASP A 128 -13.06 -10.38 11.14
N VAL A 129 -13.48 -10.34 12.41
CA VAL A 129 -14.69 -11.02 12.92
C VAL A 129 -15.76 -10.05 13.41
N GLY A 130 -15.49 -8.74 13.44
CA GLY A 130 -16.41 -7.76 14.03
C GLY A 130 -16.19 -6.31 13.62
N GLY A 131 -15.34 -6.04 12.64
CA GLY A 131 -14.95 -4.71 12.21
C GLY A 131 -14.18 -3.98 13.30
N VAL A 132 -14.67 -2.80 13.67
CA VAL A 132 -14.06 -1.94 14.69
C VAL A 132 -15.08 -1.59 15.76
N ALA A 133 -14.64 -1.58 17.02
CA ALA A 133 -15.54 -1.39 18.16
C ALA A 133 -14.94 -0.50 19.25
N GLY A 134 -15.83 0.00 20.10
CA GLY A 134 -15.48 0.82 21.26
C GLY A 134 -15.04 2.24 20.94
N GLU A 135 -14.81 3.01 21.99
CA GLU A 135 -14.38 4.41 21.94
C GLU A 135 -13.06 4.58 21.18
N PHE A 136 -12.11 3.67 21.40
CA PHE A 136 -10.79 3.68 20.73
C PHE A 136 -10.78 2.98 19.36
N ARG A 137 -11.95 2.60 18.83
CA ARG A 137 -12.11 2.06 17.48
C ARG A 137 -11.19 0.87 17.19
N ARG A 138 -11.05 -0.03 18.17
CA ARG A 138 -10.12 -1.18 18.08
C ARG A 138 -10.63 -2.24 17.09
N PRO A 139 -9.74 -2.87 16.30
CA PRO A 139 -10.10 -4.01 15.47
C PRO A 139 -10.62 -5.18 16.31
N VAL A 140 -11.67 -5.84 15.83
CA VAL A 140 -12.16 -7.09 16.42
C VAL A 140 -11.70 -8.24 15.52
N VAL A 141 -10.56 -8.83 15.88
CA VAL A 141 -9.88 -9.81 15.04
C VAL A 141 -9.64 -11.14 15.76
N LYS A 142 -9.64 -12.23 14.99
CA LYS A 142 -9.18 -13.56 15.39
C LYS A 142 -7.87 -13.87 14.67
N ARG A 143 -6.86 -14.34 15.39
CA ARG A 143 -5.59 -14.75 14.78
C ARG A 143 -5.72 -16.14 14.15
N LEU A 144 -5.36 -16.27 12.88
CA LEU A 144 -5.38 -17.54 12.15
C LEU A 144 -3.97 -18.13 11.99
N LEU A 145 -2.96 -17.29 11.77
CA LEU A 145 -1.57 -17.68 11.58
C LEU A 145 -0.62 -16.67 12.23
N GLY A 146 0.58 -17.11 12.61
CA GLY A 146 1.65 -16.27 13.16
C GLY A 146 1.43 -15.83 14.60
N THR A 147 2.39 -15.10 15.15
CA THR A 147 2.36 -14.62 16.55
C THR A 147 2.56 -13.13 16.70
N ASP A 148 3.27 -12.49 15.77
CA ASP A 148 3.57 -11.06 15.80
C ASP A 148 2.56 -10.29 14.94
N THR A 149 1.77 -9.42 15.58
CA THR A 149 0.75 -8.59 14.94
C THR A 149 1.23 -7.16 14.69
N VAL A 150 2.46 -6.83 15.08
CA VAL A 150 3.08 -5.54 14.79
C VAL A 150 3.50 -5.48 13.32
N ALA A 151 2.94 -4.51 12.62
CA ALA A 151 3.20 -4.22 11.23
C ALA A 151 4.10 -2.99 11.06
N ILE A 152 4.89 -2.98 9.99
CA ILE A 152 5.49 -1.76 9.43
C ILE A 152 4.89 -1.58 8.04
N HIS A 153 3.99 -0.62 7.92
CA HIS A 153 3.34 -0.24 6.68
C HIS A 153 4.03 1.00 6.11
N ARG A 154 4.31 0.99 4.80
CA ARG A 154 4.93 2.12 4.10
C ARG A 154 3.95 2.62 3.05
N GLU A 155 3.59 3.89 3.14
CA GLU A 155 2.62 4.52 2.23
C GLU A 155 3.10 5.94 1.91
N ASN A 156 3.25 6.28 0.63
CA ASN A 156 3.57 7.65 0.18
C ASN A 156 4.77 8.32 0.88
N GLY A 157 5.84 7.54 1.10
CA GLY A 157 7.05 8.01 1.78
C GLY A 157 6.95 8.04 3.31
N ILE A 158 5.81 7.68 3.88
CA ILE A 158 5.57 7.62 5.32
C ILE A 158 5.71 6.18 5.82
N VAL A 159 6.28 6.03 7.01
CA VAL A 159 6.42 4.77 7.72
C VAL A 159 5.47 4.74 8.91
N TYR A 160 4.55 3.79 8.92
CA TYR A 160 3.63 3.56 10.03
C TYR A 160 3.96 2.22 10.68
N LYS A 161 4.37 2.27 11.94
CA LYS A 161 4.44 1.11 12.83
C LYS A 161 3.21 1.09 13.72
N PHE A 162 2.56 -0.06 13.81
CA PHE A 162 1.39 -0.28 14.68
C PHE A 162 1.11 -1.77 14.85
N ASP A 163 0.39 -2.13 15.92
CA ASP A 163 -0.17 -3.48 16.08
C ASP A 163 -1.52 -3.56 15.36
N ALA A 164 -1.62 -4.37 14.30
CA ALA A 164 -2.84 -4.50 13.49
C ALA A 164 -3.98 -5.22 14.22
N ALA A 165 -3.73 -5.83 15.38
CA ALA A 165 -4.77 -6.38 16.25
C ALA A 165 -5.32 -5.36 17.25
N GLU A 166 -4.59 -4.27 17.54
CA GLU A 166 -4.97 -3.26 18.53
C GLU A 166 -5.37 -1.92 17.91
N ILE A 167 -4.78 -1.59 16.75
CA ILE A 167 -4.90 -0.29 16.09
C ILE A 167 -5.54 -0.45 14.72
N MET A 168 -6.65 0.25 14.50
CA MET A 168 -7.27 0.34 13.18
C MET A 168 -6.40 1.15 12.24
N PHE A 169 -6.02 0.56 11.11
CA PHE A 169 -5.53 1.30 9.94
C PHE A 169 -6.57 1.16 8.82
N SER A 170 -7.14 2.28 8.36
CA SER A 170 -8.20 2.27 7.34
C SER A 170 -7.65 2.59 5.96
N SER A 171 -7.80 1.66 5.01
CA SER A 171 -7.52 1.90 3.58
C SER A 171 -8.46 2.96 2.98
N GLY A 172 -9.68 3.12 3.51
CA GLY A 172 -10.65 4.12 3.04
C GLY A 172 -10.22 5.57 3.20
N ASN A 173 -9.19 5.85 4.02
CA ASN A 173 -8.64 7.20 4.21
C ASN A 173 -7.34 7.42 3.41
N MET A 174 -6.96 6.50 2.51
CA MET A 174 -5.72 6.61 1.73
C MET A 174 -5.66 7.91 0.93
N ASP A 175 -6.74 8.26 0.21
CA ASP A 175 -6.80 9.50 -0.58
C ASP A 175 -6.61 10.74 0.29
N GLU A 176 -7.13 10.72 1.52
CA GLU A 176 -6.98 11.81 2.47
C GLU A 176 -5.54 11.90 3.01
N ARG A 177 -4.90 10.76 3.32
CA ARG A 177 -3.48 10.73 3.69
C ARG A 177 -2.59 11.22 2.55
N VAL A 178 -2.91 10.88 1.30
CA VAL A 178 -2.24 11.43 0.10
C VAL A 178 -2.47 12.95 0.02
N ARG A 179 -3.71 13.40 0.21
CA ARG A 179 -4.09 14.82 0.13
C ARG A 179 -3.28 15.67 1.10
N MET A 180 -3.03 15.17 2.32
CA MET A 180 -2.24 15.87 3.33
C MET A 180 -0.83 16.25 2.86
N ALA A 181 -0.25 15.49 1.92
CA ALA A 181 1.03 15.85 1.31
C ALA A 181 0.97 17.10 0.42
N SER A 182 -0.21 17.65 0.15
CA SER A 182 -0.45 18.84 -0.69
C SER A 182 -1.11 20.01 0.05
N VAL A 183 -1.49 19.82 1.31
CA VAL A 183 -2.13 20.87 2.12
C VAL A 183 -1.08 21.89 2.53
N ARG A 184 -1.10 23.06 1.89
CA ARG A 184 -0.15 24.13 2.21
C ARG A 184 -0.39 24.66 3.62
N CYS A 185 0.63 24.60 4.45
CA CYS A 185 0.62 25.08 5.83
C CYS A 185 1.97 25.69 6.22
N ASP A 186 2.71 26.25 5.25
CA ASP A 186 4.06 26.77 5.46
C ASP A 186 4.05 27.86 6.56
N GLY A 187 4.76 27.60 7.66
CA GLY A 187 4.84 28.48 8.83
C GLY A 187 3.64 28.45 9.78
N GLU A 188 2.63 27.61 9.54
CA GLU A 188 1.44 27.50 10.38
C GLU A 188 1.64 26.54 11.56
N THR A 189 0.86 26.75 12.63
CA THR A 189 0.68 25.76 13.69
C THR A 189 -0.57 24.95 13.39
N VAL A 190 -0.41 23.65 13.17
CA VAL A 190 -1.51 22.72 12.86
C VAL A 190 -1.86 21.93 14.11
N VAL A 191 -3.15 21.74 14.37
CA VAL A 191 -3.64 20.90 15.48
C VAL A 191 -4.43 19.73 14.90
N ASP A 192 -3.97 18.51 15.17
CA ASP A 192 -4.65 17.26 14.84
C ASP A 192 -5.28 16.71 16.13
N MET A 193 -6.60 16.85 16.25
CA MET A 193 -7.34 16.52 17.48
C MET A 193 -7.55 15.02 17.69
N PHE A 194 -7.29 14.19 16.67
CA PHE A 194 -7.52 12.74 16.68
C PHE A 194 -6.43 12.03 15.88
N ALA A 195 -5.18 12.22 16.29
CA ALA A 195 -4.02 11.89 15.49
C ALA A 195 -3.85 10.39 15.21
N GLY A 196 -4.39 9.51 16.06
CA GLY A 196 -4.15 8.08 15.99
C GLY A 196 -2.66 7.80 16.13
N ILE A 197 -2.11 7.08 15.16
CA ILE A 197 -0.65 6.83 15.05
C ILE A 197 0.05 7.85 14.15
N GLY A 198 -0.63 8.96 13.83
CA GLY A 198 -0.15 10.03 12.96
C GLY A 198 -0.68 9.96 11.54
N TYR A 199 -1.93 9.51 11.35
CA TYR A 199 -2.49 9.26 10.00
C TYR A 199 -2.37 10.46 9.07
N LEU A 200 -2.75 11.65 9.56
CA LEU A 200 -2.73 12.90 8.79
C LEU A 200 -1.56 13.81 9.18
N SER A 201 -1.18 13.78 10.47
CA SER A 201 -0.04 14.51 11.00
C SER A 201 1.29 14.17 10.29
N LEU A 202 1.58 12.89 10.05
CA LEU A 202 2.87 12.48 9.46
C LEU A 202 3.00 12.86 7.98
N PRO A 203 2.03 12.57 7.09
CA PRO A 203 2.10 13.03 5.71
C PRO A 203 2.22 14.56 5.60
N LEU A 204 1.49 15.31 6.42
CA LEU A 204 1.60 16.78 6.44
C LEU A 204 3.01 17.21 6.88
N ALA A 205 3.51 16.69 8.00
CA ALA A 205 4.81 17.09 8.54
C ALA A 205 6.01 16.69 7.67
N VAL A 206 5.92 15.56 6.95
CA VAL A 206 6.99 15.09 6.06
C VAL A 206 7.04 15.89 4.77
N HIS A 207 5.89 16.26 4.21
CA HIS A 207 5.81 16.84 2.86
C HIS A 207 5.59 18.36 2.84
N GLN A 208 5.23 18.98 3.97
CA GLN A 208 4.99 20.42 4.11
C GLN A 208 5.93 21.03 5.14
N ARG A 209 5.92 22.37 5.29
CA ARG A 209 6.77 23.08 6.26
C ARG A 209 5.94 23.83 7.31
N PRO A 210 5.09 23.16 8.10
CA PRO A 210 4.44 23.80 9.23
C PRO A 210 5.49 24.27 10.24
N ALA A 211 5.18 25.34 10.96
CA ALA A 211 6.00 25.74 12.11
C ALA A 211 5.93 24.68 13.22
N LYS A 212 4.74 24.09 13.42
CA LYS A 212 4.49 23.06 14.44
C LYS A 212 3.26 22.24 14.10
N VAL A 213 3.25 20.97 14.49
CA VAL A 213 2.06 20.10 14.45
C VAL A 213 1.82 19.54 15.86
N ILE A 214 0.66 19.85 16.46
CA ILE A 214 0.25 19.31 17.75
C ILE A 214 -0.68 18.13 17.47
N ALA A 215 -0.24 16.92 17.80
CA ALA A 215 -0.94 15.68 17.47
C ALA A 215 -1.52 15.04 18.74
N CYS A 216 -2.82 15.25 18.96
CA CYS A 216 -3.55 14.78 20.14
C CYS A 216 -4.12 13.38 19.91
N GLU A 217 -3.85 12.47 20.85
CA GLU A 217 -4.41 11.12 20.84
C GLU A 217 -4.77 10.68 22.25
N VAL A 218 -5.98 10.14 22.43
CA VAL A 218 -6.50 9.73 23.73
C VAL A 218 -6.15 8.28 24.06
N ASN A 219 -6.01 7.42 23.06
CA ASN A 219 -5.64 6.02 23.22
C ASN A 219 -4.13 5.91 23.47
N GLN A 220 -3.77 5.51 24.69
CA GLN A 220 -2.38 5.29 25.12
C GLN A 220 -1.55 4.44 24.15
N VAL A 221 -2.14 3.39 23.57
CA VAL A 221 -1.44 2.47 22.64
C VAL A 221 -1.20 3.15 21.29
N ALA A 222 -2.21 3.87 20.78
CA ALA A 222 -2.06 4.63 19.54
C ALA A 222 -1.02 5.74 19.72
N HIS A 223 -1.06 6.44 20.86
CA HIS A 223 -0.08 7.47 21.21
C HIS A 223 1.36 6.92 21.29
N SER A 224 1.59 5.74 21.87
CA SER A 224 2.94 5.15 21.85
C SER A 224 3.46 4.91 20.43
N TYR A 225 2.58 4.43 19.53
CA TYR A 225 2.94 4.28 18.12
C TYR A 225 3.10 5.62 17.41
N LEU A 226 2.32 6.65 17.75
CA LEU A 226 2.50 8.01 17.24
C LEU A 226 3.90 8.54 17.57
N VAL A 227 4.35 8.42 18.83
CA VAL A 227 5.70 8.83 19.25
C VAL A 227 6.78 8.08 18.47
N GLU A 228 6.64 6.77 18.32
CA GLU A 228 7.58 5.96 17.53
C GLU A 228 7.57 6.38 16.05
N ASN A 229 6.40 6.59 15.47
CA ASN A 229 6.27 6.96 14.06
C ASN A 229 6.81 8.37 13.78
N ILE A 230 6.66 9.32 14.70
CA ILE A 230 7.29 10.65 14.61
C ILE A 230 8.81 10.51 14.49
N SER A 231 9.41 9.61 15.29
CA SER A 231 10.84 9.31 15.22
C SER A 231 11.22 8.61 13.91
N LEU A 232 10.47 7.57 13.50
CA LEU A 232 10.70 6.79 12.28
C LEU A 232 10.63 7.63 11.00
N ASN A 233 9.86 8.72 11.01
CA ASN A 233 9.71 9.64 9.88
C ASN A 233 10.58 10.90 10.00
N HIS A 234 11.42 11.00 11.04
CA HIS A 234 12.34 12.12 11.25
C HIS A 234 11.65 13.50 11.38
N VAL A 235 10.46 13.54 11.98
CA VAL A 235 9.66 14.77 12.15
C VAL A 235 9.54 15.23 13.62
N ALA A 236 10.37 14.69 14.52
CA ALA A 236 10.34 15.01 15.95
C ALA A 236 10.62 16.49 16.29
N GLY A 237 11.25 17.25 15.38
CA GLY A 237 11.45 18.69 15.54
C GLY A 237 10.22 19.54 15.20
N ILE A 238 9.19 18.95 14.60
CA ILE A 238 8.01 19.64 14.07
C ILE A 238 6.72 19.12 14.72
N VAL A 239 6.62 17.80 14.91
CA VAL A 239 5.42 17.14 15.46
C VAL A 239 5.60 16.90 16.96
N GLU A 240 4.71 17.48 17.75
CA GLU A 240 4.60 17.27 19.19
C GLU A 240 3.38 16.39 19.50
N PRO A 241 3.59 15.15 19.99
CA PRO A 241 2.50 14.28 20.38
C PRO A 241 1.97 14.67 21.76
N PHE A 242 0.65 14.69 21.90
CA PHE A 242 -0.05 14.96 23.15
C PHE A 242 -0.96 13.78 23.50
N LEU A 243 -0.70 13.14 24.63
CA LEU A 243 -1.57 12.11 25.19
C LEU A 243 -2.68 12.76 26.00
N GLY A 244 -3.92 12.63 25.53
CA GLY A 244 -5.08 13.07 26.30
C GLY A 244 -6.31 13.30 25.46
N ASP A 245 -7.37 13.73 26.15
CA ASP A 245 -8.57 14.22 25.51
C ASP A 245 -8.28 15.55 24.81
N ASN A 246 -8.73 15.72 23.56
CA ASN A 246 -8.52 16.97 22.82
C ASN A 246 -9.14 18.19 23.50
N ARG A 247 -10.17 18.00 24.35
CA ARG A 247 -10.78 19.07 25.15
C ARG A 247 -9.83 19.61 26.22
N ALA A 248 -8.79 18.86 26.56
CA ALA A 248 -7.75 19.25 27.51
C ALA A 248 -6.50 19.85 26.84
N LEU A 249 -6.50 20.03 25.50
CA LEU A 249 -5.40 20.70 24.83
C LEU A 249 -5.26 22.14 25.34
N PRO A 250 -4.07 22.54 25.82
CA PRO A 250 -3.86 23.89 26.30
C PRO A 250 -3.90 24.87 25.12
N GLY A 251 -4.69 25.93 25.26
CA GLY A 251 -4.79 27.01 24.28
C GLY A 251 -5.39 28.26 24.91
N HIS A 252 -4.99 29.42 24.41
CA HIS A 252 -5.65 30.70 24.73
C HIS A 252 -6.63 31.01 23.60
N ALA A 253 -7.88 31.33 23.95
CA ALA A 253 -8.90 31.78 23.00
C ALA A 253 -8.62 33.21 22.53
#